data_AF-A0A0C9XRU3-F1
#
_entry.id   AF-A0A0C9XRU3-F1
#
_cell.length_a   1.000
_cell.length_b   1.000
_cell.length_c   1.000
_cell.angle_alpha   90.00
_cell.angle_beta   90.00
_cell.angle_gamma   90.00
#
_symmetry.space_group_name_H-M   'P 1'
#
loop_
_entity.id
_entity.type
_entity.pdbx_description
1 polymer ?
#
loop_
_entity_poly.entity_id
_entity_poly.type
_entity_poly.pdbx_seq_one_letter_code
_entity_poly.pdbx_strand_id
1 'polypeptide(L)'
;WNSTFDMINFILEYQELVDAITDKQQLGLAVYALDEHEWVVLGQLCNILKDATLFFSCSTPNLMMVIPAMDYIDEVSMTRMLDKG
;
A
#
# COMPACT_ATOMS: atom_id res chain seq x y z
N TRP A 1 -3.72 13.45 6.39
CA TRP A 1 -2.59 12.56 6.72
C TRP A 1 -2.85 11.12 6.25
N ASN A 2 -3.56 10.91 5.13
CA ASN A 2 -3.80 9.59 4.52
C ASN A 2 -3.49 9.59 3.01
N SER A 3 -2.79 10.61 2.50
CA SER A 3 -2.64 10.84 1.07
C SER A 3 -1.97 9.67 0.33
N THR A 4 -1.05 8.96 0.99
CA THR A 4 -0.44 7.73 0.42
C THR A 4 -1.48 6.61 0.30
N PHE A 5 -2.30 6.40 1.33
CA PHE A 5 -3.41 5.44 1.27
C PHE A 5 -4.41 5.82 0.16
N ASP A 6 -4.81 7.09 0.11
CA ASP A 6 -5.77 7.60 -0.88
C ASP A 6 -5.23 7.42 -2.31
N MET A 7 -3.94 7.70 -2.53
CA MET A 7 -3.26 7.51 -3.81
C MET A 7 -3.21 6.03 -4.20
N ILE A 8 -2.80 5.15 -3.30
CA ILE A 8 -2.72 3.71 -3.58
C ILE A 8 -4.10 3.13 -3.85
N ASN A 9 -5.10 3.51 -3.05
CA ASN A 9 -6.48 3.08 -3.23
C ASN A 9 -7.02 3.52 -4.60
N PHE A 10 -6.75 4.76 -5.01
CA PHE A 10 -7.09 5.25 -6.35
C PHE A 10 -6.39 4.46 -7.46
N ILE A 11 -5.07 4.23 -7.34
CA ILE A 11 -4.30 3.49 -8.34
C ILE A 11 -4.81 2.05 -8.50
N LEU A 12 -5.17 1.39 -7.39
CA LEU A 12 -5.76 0.05 -7.40
C LEU A 12 -7.18 0.03 -8.00
N GLU A 13 -8.01 1.04 -7.70
CA GLU A 13 -9.37 1.15 -8.26
C GLU A 13 -9.35 1.36 -9.78
N TYR A 14 -8.32 2.04 -10.29
CA TYR A 14 -8.14 2.34 -11.71
C TYR A 14 -6.99 1.56 -12.37
N GLN A 15 -6.67 0.36 -11.87
CA GLN A 15 -5.51 -0.43 -12.31
C GLN A 15 -5.42 -0.56 -13.83
N GLU A 16 -6.49 -1.00 -14.51
CA GLU A 16 -6.49 -1.18 -15.97
C GLU A 16 -6.18 0.13 -16.73
N LEU A 17 -6.69 1.26 -16.22
CA LEU A 17 -6.45 2.56 -16.82
C LEU A 17 -5.00 3.00 -16.60
N VAL A 18 -4.48 2.80 -15.38
CA VAL A 18 -3.09 3.10 -15.02
C VAL A 18 -2.14 2.29 -15.90
N ASP A 19 -2.36 0.98 -16.03
CA ASP A 19 -1.59 0.10 -16.91
C ASP A 19 -1.66 0.60 -18.37
N ALA A 20 -2.85 0.96 -18.87
CA ALA A 20 -3.02 1.43 -20.24
C ALA A 20 -2.35 2.79 -20.55
N ILE A 21 -2.18 3.67 -19.55
CA ILE A 21 -1.48 4.95 -19.74
C ILE A 21 0.03 4.81 -19.56
N THR A 22 0.50 3.87 -18.73
CA THR A 22 1.93 3.61 -18.54
C THR A 22 2.51 2.74 -19.65
N ASP A 23 1.73 1.80 -20.19
CA ASP A 23 2.15 0.94 -21.33
C ASP A 23 2.34 1.74 -22.64
N LYS A 24 1.67 2.89 -22.77
CA LYS A 24 1.84 3.79 -23.90
C LYS A 24 3.16 4.56 -23.79
N GLN A 25 4.19 4.01 -24.44
CA GLN A 25 5.52 4.65 -24.62
C GLN A 25 5.46 6.09 -25.17
N GLN A 26 4.35 6.48 -25.80
CA GLN A 26 4.13 7.82 -26.36
C GLN A 26 4.15 8.95 -25.31
N LEU A 27 3.83 8.65 -24.05
CA LEU A 27 3.80 9.66 -22.98
C LEU A 27 5.08 9.69 -22.14
N GLY A 28 6.06 8.82 -22.43
CA GLY A 28 7.26 8.67 -21.59
C GLY A 28 6.99 8.06 -20.21
N LEU A 29 5.79 7.50 -20.00
CA LEU A 29 5.35 6.97 -18.71
C LEU A 29 5.67 5.48 -18.52
N ALA A 30 6.28 4.83 -19.51
CA ALA A 30 6.65 3.42 -19.44
C ALA A 30 7.59 3.08 -18.28
N VAL A 31 8.36 4.05 -17.79
CA VAL A 31 9.21 3.88 -16.59
C VAL A 31 8.41 3.73 -15.30
N TYR A 32 7.13 4.10 -15.31
CA TYR A 32 6.21 3.98 -14.17
C TYR A 32 5.25 2.80 -14.31
N ALA A 33 5.42 1.96 -15.35
CA ALA A 33 4.63 0.75 -15.48
C ALA A 33 4.99 -0.21 -14.34
N LEU A 34 3.97 -0.67 -13.63
CA LEU A 34 4.13 -1.57 -12.50
C LEU A 34 4.07 -3.01 -12.98
N ASP A 35 4.93 -3.86 -12.43
CA ASP A 35 4.85 -5.29 -12.68
C ASP A 35 3.80 -5.97 -11.77
N GLU A 36 3.50 -7.25 -12.05
CA GLU A 36 2.52 -8.03 -11.29
C GLU A 36 2.85 -8.09 -9.79
N HIS A 37 4.14 -8.16 -9.43
CA HIS A 37 4.58 -8.19 -8.05
C HIS A 37 4.38 -6.83 -7.36
N GLU A 38 4.71 -5.73 -8.03
CA GLU A 38 4.49 -4.37 -7.52
C GLU A 38 3.00 -4.08 -7.28
N TRP A 39 2.11 -4.54 -8.16
CA TRP A 39 0.66 -4.47 -7.96
C TRP A 39 0.20 -5.22 -6.70
N VAL A 40 0.75 -6.41 -6.46
CA VAL A 40 0.45 -7.20 -5.25
C VAL A 40 0.94 -6.48 -3.99
N VAL A 41 2.16 -5.92 -4.02
CA VAL A 41 2.72 -5.15 -2.91
C VAL A 41 1.88 -3.90 -2.60
N LEU A 42 1.42 -3.18 -3.63
CA LEU A 42 0.52 -2.04 -3.44
C LEU A 42 -0.80 -2.43 -2.77
N GLY A 43 -1.40 -3.55 -3.16
CA GLY A 43 -2.60 -4.09 -2.52
C GLY A 43 -2.38 -4.44 -1.05
N GLN A 44 -1.26 -5.08 -0.73
CA GLN A 44 -0.90 -5.40 0.66
C GLN A 44 -0.67 -4.13 1.49
N LEU A 45 0.07 -3.17 0.95
CA LEU A 45 0.35 -1.89 1.60
C LEU A 45 -0.94 -1.09 1.84
N CYS A 46 -1.87 -1.07 0.89
CA CYS A 46 -3.18 -0.43 1.04
C CYS A 46 -3.94 -0.97 2.26
N ASN A 47 -3.96 -2.29 2.43
CA ASN A 47 -4.62 -2.94 3.57
C ASN A 47 -3.96 -2.58 4.90
N ILE A 48 -2.62 -2.64 4.97
CA ILE A 48 -1.86 -2.28 6.19
C ILE A 48 -2.13 -0.82 6.58
N LEU A 49 -2.09 0.10 5.62
CA LEU A 49 -2.36 1.51 5.86
C LEU A 49 -3.79 1.76 6.32
N LYS A 50 -4.77 1.04 5.75
CA LYS A 50 -6.16 1.11 6.17
C LYS A 50 -6.34 0.64 7.61
N ASP A 51 -5.77 -0.51 7.95
CA ASP A 51 -5.88 -1.11 9.28
C ASP A 51 -5.19 -0.24 10.33
N ALA A 52 -3.98 0.26 10.05
CA ALA A 52 -3.27 1.18 10.92
C ALA A 52 -4.05 2.47 11.14
N THR A 53 -4.58 3.07 10.07
CA THR A 53 -5.40 4.29 10.15
C THR A 53 -6.63 4.07 11.02
N LEU A 54 -7.36 2.97 10.81
CA LEU A 54 -8.55 2.63 11.61
C LEU A 54 -8.19 2.41 13.07
N PHE A 55 -7.10 1.68 13.35
CA PHE A 55 -6.64 1.41 14.70
C PHE A 55 -6.29 2.70 15.44
N PHE A 56 -5.43 3.55 14.87
CA PHE A 56 -4.98 4.79 15.50
C PHE A 56 -6.01 5.92 15.49
N SER A 57 -7.06 5.82 14.68
CA SER A 57 -8.20 6.77 14.69
C SER A 57 -9.23 6.45 15.78
N CYS A 58 -9.19 5.26 16.38
CA CYS A 58 -10.05 4.95 17.52
C CYS A 58 -9.59 5.73 18.76
N SER A 59 -10.49 6.04 19.70
CA SER A 59 -10.13 6.67 20.99
C SER A 59 -9.44 5.71 21.97
N THR A 60 -9.26 4.44 21.59
CA THR A 60 -8.85 3.31 22.42
C THR A 60 -7.32 3.09 22.52
N PRO A 61 -6.51 3.29 21.46
CA PRO A 61 -5.06 3.10 21.57
C PRO A 61 -4.48 4.15 22.50
N ASN A 62 -3.95 3.70 23.63
CA ASN A 62 -3.10 4.51 24.49
C ASN A 62 -1.63 4.36 24.04
N LEU A 63 -0.75 5.21 24.56
CA LEU A 63 0.68 5.21 24.21
C LEU A 63 1.35 3.83 24.35
N MET A 64 0.88 3.00 25.27
CA MET A 64 1.44 1.67 25.51
C MET A 64 1.08 0.66 24.42
N MET A 65 0.01 0.90 23.66
CA MET A 65 -0.42 0.08 22.52
C MET A 65 0.27 0.47 21.22
N VAL A 66 0.97 1.62 21.18
CA VAL A 66 1.64 2.09 19.97
C VAL A 66 2.83 1.21 19.62
N ILE A 67 3.69 0.88 20.59
CA ILE A 67 4.90 0.06 20.33
C ILE A 67 4.52 -1.33 19.78
N PRO A 68 3.63 -2.11 20.43
CA PRO A 68 3.24 -3.43 19.90
C PRO A 68 2.53 -3.35 18.55
N ALA A 69 1.75 -2.29 18.30
CA ALA A 69 1.09 -2.10 17.01
C ALA A 69 2.09 -1.79 15.90
N MET A 70 3.13 -1.00 16.18
CA MET A 70 4.20 -0.71 15.21
C MET A 70 5.07 -1.95 14.96
N ASP A 71 5.38 -2.74 15.99
CA ASP A 71 6.09 -4.01 15.85
C ASP A 71 5.30 -5.01 14.98
N TYR A 72 3.98 -5.09 15.18
CA TYR A 72 3.10 -5.92 14.37
C TYR A 72 3.04 -5.46 12.90
N ILE A 73 2.96 -4.16 12.66
CA ILE A 73 2.96 -3.60 11.30
C ILE A 73 4.28 -3.95 10.59
N ASP A 74 5.41 -3.83 11.28
CA ASP A 74 6.74 -4.17 10.74
C ASP A 74 6.84 -5.66 10.39
N GLU A 75 6.44 -6.54 11.31
CA GLU A 75 6.43 -7.99 11.10
C GLU A 75 5.57 -8.40 9.91
N VAL A 76 4.33 -7.89 9.83
CA VAL A 76 3.39 -8.20 8.75
C VAL A 76 3.90 -7.66 7.41
N SER A 77 4.49 -6.46 7.40
CA SER A 77 5.06 -5.88 6.18
C SER A 77 6.24 -6.70 5.69
N MET A 78 7.21 -7.02 6.55
CA MET A 78 8.39 -7.81 6.16
C MET A 78 8.01 -9.22 5.71
N THR A 79 7.12 -9.88 6.43
CA THR A 79 6.70 -11.25 6.09
C THR A 79 6.01 -11.29 4.73
N ARG A 80 5.10 -10.36 4.46
CA ARG A 80 4.36 -10.32 3.19
C ARG A 80 5.21 -9.93 1.98
N MET A 81 6.28 -9.15 2.19
CA MET A 81 7.25 -8.80 1.15
C MET A 81 8.26 -9.93 0.86
N LEU A 82 8.49 -10.86 1.81
CA LEU A 82 9.43 -11.97 1.64
C LEU A 82 8.77 -13.27 1.15
N ASP A 83 7.46 -13.43 1.30
CA ASP A 83 6.76 -14.71 1.05
C ASP A 83 6.60 -15.07 -0.44
N LYS A 84 7.16 -14.28 -1.38
CA LYS A 84 7.09 -14.55 -2.83
C LYS A 84 8.32 -14.10 -3.63
N GLY A 85 9.52 -14.40 -3.12
CA GLY A 85 10.73 -14.52 -3.94
C GLY A 85 10.92 -15.96 -4.42
#